data_AF-A0A963NTJ5-F1
#
_entry.id   AF-A0A963NTJ5-F1
#
_cell.length_a   1.000
_cell.length_b   1.000
_cell.length_c   1.000
_cell.angle_alpha   90.00
_cell.angle_beta   90.00
_cell.angle_gamma   90.00
#
_symmetry.space_group_name_H-M   'P 1'
#
loop_
_entity.id
_entity.type
_entity.pdbx_description
1 polymer ?
#
loop_
_entity_poly.entity_id
_entity_poly.type
_entity_poly.pdbx_seq_one_letter_code
_entity_poly.pdbx_strand_id
1 'polypeptide(L)'
;MHNDNETKPSGLTGAIFWIAIAFSCFQLITAAFSPLSSQVVRAIHVGFVILLVFALHPPFHRNEGALRTAGKVLGWTLGLTGFVFSLYHWVFEADLTQRAGELIPLDWVIGVVTIVLVFEAARRVMGWGLPIICGIFLAYGLFGQYLPGALAHRGFGVDQVVSALGFGTEGIYGTPTY
;
A
#
# COMPACT_ATOMS: atom_id res chain seq x y z
N MET A 1 -36.70 -17.43 -24.89
CA MET A 1 -36.47 -17.71 -23.47
C MET A 1 -35.10 -17.14 -23.12
N HIS A 2 -35.08 -15.84 -22.84
CA HIS A 2 -33.90 -15.09 -22.41
C HIS A 2 -33.68 -15.44 -20.94
N ASN A 3 -32.55 -16.05 -20.61
CA ASN A 3 -32.28 -16.50 -19.25
C ASN A 3 -31.68 -15.33 -18.49
N ASP A 4 -32.56 -14.51 -17.90
CA ASP A 4 -32.23 -13.41 -16.99
C ASP A 4 -31.75 -13.98 -15.65
N ASN A 5 -30.63 -14.70 -15.69
CA ASN A 5 -29.77 -14.82 -14.52
C ASN A 5 -29.09 -13.47 -14.33
N GLU A 6 -29.88 -12.47 -13.93
CA GLU A 6 -29.39 -11.29 -13.27
C GLU A 6 -28.54 -11.79 -12.10
N THR A 7 -27.23 -11.78 -12.30
CA THR A 7 -26.26 -12.11 -11.28
C THR A 7 -26.45 -11.08 -10.18
N LYS A 8 -27.29 -11.40 -9.20
CA LYS A 8 -27.39 -10.65 -7.95
C LYS A 8 -25.95 -10.37 -7.53
N PRO A 9 -25.49 -9.11 -7.50
CA PRO A 9 -24.11 -8.84 -7.13
C PRO A 9 -23.94 -9.50 -5.78
N SER A 10 -23.02 -10.48 -5.72
CA SER A 10 -22.67 -11.09 -4.45
C SER A 10 -22.42 -9.95 -3.47
N GLY A 11 -22.83 -10.05 -2.19
CA GLY A 11 -22.65 -8.93 -1.25
C GLY A 11 -21.22 -8.36 -1.24
N LEU A 12 -20.24 -9.19 -1.59
CA LEU A 12 -18.85 -8.85 -1.83
C LEU A 12 -18.62 -7.86 -2.99
N THR A 13 -19.30 -8.06 -4.13
CA THR A 13 -19.23 -7.16 -5.29
C THR A 13 -19.86 -5.81 -4.97
N GLY A 14 -20.96 -5.81 -4.19
CA GLY A 14 -21.57 -4.57 -3.71
C GLY A 14 -20.65 -3.78 -2.78
N ALA A 15 -19.95 -4.45 -1.86
CA ALA A 15 -19.00 -3.80 -0.97
C ALA A 15 -17.83 -3.14 -1.72
N ILE A 16 -17.25 -3.81 -2.71
CA ILE A 16 -16.16 -3.25 -3.54
C ILE A 16 -16.65 -2.02 -4.30
N PHE A 17 -17.87 -2.05 -4.85
CA PHE A 17 -18.47 -0.92 -5.54
C PHE A 17 -18.61 0.30 -4.64
N TRP A 18 -19.11 0.13 -3.42
CA TRP A 18 -19.23 1.22 -2.45
C TRP A 18 -17.87 1.76 -1.99
N ILE A 19 -16.87 0.91 -1.80
CA ILE A 19 -15.50 1.34 -1.48
C ILE A 19 -14.91 2.16 -2.64
N ALA A 20 -15.12 1.73 -3.89
CA ALA A 20 -14.67 2.47 -5.06
C ALA A 20 -15.34 3.85 -5.15
N ILE A 21 -16.66 3.94 -4.89
CA ILE A 21 -17.37 5.22 -4.80
C ILE A 21 -16.77 6.09 -3.69
N ALA A 22 -16.56 5.55 -2.49
CA ALA A 22 -15.99 6.30 -1.38
C ALA A 22 -14.59 6.84 -1.71
N PHE A 23 -13.76 6.02 -2.37
CA PHE A 23 -12.45 6.43 -2.85
C PHE A 23 -12.54 7.55 -3.89
N SER A 24 -13.41 7.42 -4.91
CA SER A 24 -13.62 8.47 -5.91
C SER A 24 -14.12 9.78 -5.30
N CYS A 25 -15.09 9.72 -4.38
CA CYS A 25 -15.57 10.89 -3.65
C CYS A 25 -14.45 11.54 -2.82
N PHE A 26 -13.64 10.73 -2.12
CA PHE A 26 -12.49 11.23 -1.37
C PHE A 26 -11.53 12.00 -2.28
N GLN A 27 -11.14 11.42 -3.44
CA GLN A 27 -10.25 12.09 -4.40
C GLN A 27 -10.84 13.41 -4.93
N LEU A 28 -12.13 13.43 -5.26
CA LEU A 28 -12.80 14.65 -5.73
C LEU A 28 -12.86 15.74 -4.66
N ILE A 29 -13.15 15.38 -3.41
CA ILE A 29 -13.22 16.33 -2.29
C ILE A 29 -11.83 16.88 -1.99
N THR A 30 -10.79 16.04 -1.95
CA THR A 30 -9.41 16.50 -1.70
C THR A 30 -8.90 17.38 -2.84
N ALA A 31 -9.24 17.06 -4.09
CA ALA A 31 -8.90 17.88 -5.25
C ALA A 31 -9.62 19.24 -5.24
N ALA A 32 -10.88 19.28 -4.81
CA ALA A 32 -11.68 20.51 -4.82
C ALA A 32 -11.40 21.44 -3.63
N PHE A 33 -11.13 20.89 -2.43
CA PHE A 33 -11.08 21.68 -1.20
C PHE A 33 -9.73 21.61 -0.44
N SER A 34 -8.84 20.66 -0.79
CA SER A 34 -7.53 20.44 -0.14
C SER A 34 -7.47 20.70 1.39
N PRO A 35 -8.35 20.08 2.21
CA PRO A 35 -8.41 20.37 3.64
C PRO A 35 -7.34 19.65 4.48
N LEU A 36 -6.59 18.72 3.89
CA LEU A 36 -5.61 17.86 4.57
C LEU A 36 -4.21 18.09 4.01
N SER A 37 -3.17 17.76 4.79
CA SER A 37 -1.80 17.82 4.29
C SER A 37 -1.57 16.85 3.13
N SER A 38 -0.66 17.21 2.21
CA SER A 38 -0.36 16.35 1.06
C SER A 38 0.10 14.96 1.48
N GLN A 39 0.84 14.83 2.57
CA GLN A 39 1.33 13.53 3.06
C GLN A 39 0.17 12.63 3.52
N VAL A 40 -0.80 13.18 4.24
CA VAL A 40 -1.98 12.44 4.69
C VAL A 40 -2.87 12.01 3.52
N VAL A 41 -3.12 12.90 2.56
CA VAL A 41 -3.93 12.57 1.37
C VAL A 41 -3.32 11.40 0.60
N ARG A 42 -2.00 11.45 0.38
CA ARG A 42 -1.25 10.38 -0.30
C ARG A 42 -1.29 9.06 0.47
N ALA A 43 -1.13 9.12 1.80
CA ALA A 43 -1.21 7.93 2.65
C ALA A 43 -2.58 7.26 2.56
N ILE A 44 -3.65 8.04 2.71
CA ILE A 44 -5.03 7.54 2.62
C ILE A 44 -5.32 7.00 1.21
N HIS A 45 -4.84 7.67 0.16
CA HIS A 45 -4.96 7.20 -1.22
C HIS A 45 -4.36 5.80 -1.38
N VAL A 46 -3.11 5.60 -0.95
CA VAL A 46 -2.43 4.29 -1.02
C VAL A 46 -3.17 3.25 -0.17
N GLY A 47 -3.70 3.63 0.99
CA GLY A 47 -4.54 2.75 1.82
C GLY A 47 -5.77 2.23 1.08
N PHE A 48 -6.49 3.11 0.37
CA PHE A 48 -7.62 2.71 -0.48
C PHE A 48 -7.19 1.83 -1.65
N VAL A 49 -6.07 2.14 -2.31
CA VAL A 49 -5.56 1.31 -3.41
C VAL A 49 -5.19 -0.09 -2.92
N ILE A 50 -4.52 -0.22 -1.77
CA ILE A 50 -4.20 -1.53 -1.18
C ILE A 50 -5.51 -2.28 -0.87
N LEU A 51 -6.49 -1.63 -0.24
CA LEU A 51 -7.78 -2.24 0.05
C LEU A 51 -8.47 -2.77 -1.23
N LEU A 52 -8.54 -1.95 -2.28
CA LEU A 52 -9.16 -2.32 -3.54
C LEU A 52 -8.39 -3.42 -4.28
N VAL A 53 -7.06 -3.33 -4.35
CA VAL A 53 -6.23 -4.34 -5.03
C VAL A 53 -6.40 -5.71 -4.36
N PHE A 54 -6.36 -5.79 -3.03
CA PHE A 54 -6.52 -7.06 -2.34
C PHE A 54 -7.97 -7.57 -2.34
N ALA A 55 -8.96 -6.69 -2.41
CA ALA A 55 -10.37 -7.07 -2.58
C ALA A 55 -10.67 -7.59 -4.00
N LEU A 56 -10.08 -6.99 -5.04
CA LEU A 56 -10.25 -7.38 -6.44
C LEU A 56 -9.40 -8.59 -6.83
N HIS A 57 -8.18 -8.70 -6.28
CA HIS A 57 -7.22 -9.78 -6.55
C HIS A 57 -6.90 -10.56 -5.27
N PRO A 58 -7.85 -11.34 -4.73
CA PRO A 58 -7.63 -12.11 -3.52
C PRO A 58 -6.54 -13.18 -3.74
N PRO A 59 -5.71 -13.46 -2.72
CA PRO A 59 -4.74 -14.54 -2.78
C PRO A 59 -5.45 -15.88 -3.05
N PHE A 60 -4.77 -16.81 -3.73
CA PHE A 60 -5.31 -18.15 -4.03
C PHE A 60 -6.60 -18.18 -4.86
N HIS A 61 -6.88 -17.14 -5.66
CA HIS A 61 -8.06 -17.11 -6.55
C HIS A 61 -8.12 -18.31 -7.51
N ARG A 62 -6.97 -18.89 -7.86
CA ARG A 62 -6.83 -20.06 -8.76
C ARG A 62 -7.13 -21.41 -8.10
N ASN A 63 -7.27 -21.46 -6.78
CA ASN A 63 -7.57 -22.70 -6.06
C ASN A 63 -9.08 -22.89 -5.90
N GLU A 64 -9.51 -24.15 -5.74
CA GLU A 64 -10.91 -24.51 -5.54
C GLU A 64 -11.23 -24.80 -4.06
N GLY A 65 -12.51 -24.77 -3.69
CA GLY A 65 -12.99 -25.12 -2.35
C GLY A 65 -12.57 -24.16 -1.23
N ALA A 66 -12.22 -24.71 -0.06
CA ALA A 66 -11.92 -23.95 1.16
C ALA A 66 -10.74 -22.97 1.00
N LEU A 67 -9.76 -23.31 0.14
CA LEU A 67 -8.59 -22.46 -0.14
C LEU A 67 -8.99 -21.15 -0.84
N ARG A 68 -10.03 -21.17 -1.68
CA ARG A 68 -10.56 -19.95 -2.32
C ARG A 68 -11.22 -19.02 -1.31
N THR A 69 -11.96 -19.59 -0.36
CA THR A 69 -12.63 -18.82 0.69
C THR A 69 -11.62 -18.24 1.68
N ALA A 70 -10.64 -19.03 2.11
CA ALA A 70 -9.51 -18.55 2.91
C ALA A 70 -8.74 -17.44 2.19
N GLY A 71 -8.49 -17.61 0.89
CA GLY A 71 -7.89 -16.59 0.03
C GLY A 71 -8.66 -15.27 0.05
N LYS A 72 -9.99 -15.30 -0.12
CA LYS A 72 -10.83 -14.10 -0.03
C LYS A 72 -10.76 -13.41 1.34
N VAL A 73 -10.84 -14.18 2.43
CA VAL A 73 -10.72 -13.63 3.79
C VAL A 73 -9.36 -12.97 3.98
N LEU A 74 -8.28 -13.64 3.57
CA LEU A 74 -6.93 -13.09 3.63
C LEU A 74 -6.78 -11.82 2.80
N GLY A 75 -7.38 -11.76 1.62
CA GLY A 75 -7.41 -10.54 0.80
C GLY A 75 -8.04 -9.38 1.56
N TRP A 76 -9.23 -9.59 2.13
CA TRP A 76 -9.91 -8.56 2.91
C TRP A 76 -9.14 -8.15 4.16
N THR A 77 -8.57 -9.10 4.91
CA THR A 77 -7.78 -8.75 6.10
C THR A 77 -6.56 -7.93 5.74
N LEU A 78 -5.80 -8.34 4.71
CA LEU A 78 -4.60 -7.61 4.26
C LEU A 78 -4.95 -6.23 3.70
N GLY A 79 -6.03 -6.13 2.93
CA GLY A 79 -6.54 -4.87 2.40
C GLY A 79 -6.97 -3.91 3.53
N LEU A 80 -7.71 -4.43 4.51
CA LEU A 80 -8.15 -3.63 5.65
C LEU A 80 -6.99 -3.21 6.54
N THR A 81 -5.98 -4.07 6.73
CA THR A 81 -4.74 -3.71 7.44
C THR A 81 -4.04 -2.53 6.75
N GLY A 82 -3.87 -2.57 5.43
CA GLY A 82 -3.28 -1.46 4.68
C GLY A 82 -4.07 -0.15 4.82
N PHE A 83 -5.41 -0.23 4.80
CA PHE A 83 -6.28 0.92 5.03
C PHE A 83 -6.14 1.47 6.45
N VAL A 84 -6.15 0.62 7.48
CA VAL A 84 -5.97 1.06 8.88
C VAL A 84 -4.61 1.72 9.08
N PHE A 85 -3.56 1.21 8.45
CA PHE A 85 -2.22 1.80 8.53
C PHE A 85 -2.13 3.16 7.83
N SER A 86 -2.95 3.42 6.81
CA SER A 86 -3.09 4.77 6.26
C SER A 86 -3.81 5.73 7.21
N LEU A 87 -4.76 5.25 8.02
CA LEU A 87 -5.41 6.06 9.05
C LEU A 87 -4.47 6.36 10.21
N TYR A 88 -3.55 5.45 10.54
CA TYR A 88 -2.50 5.72 11.52
C TYR A 88 -1.66 6.95 11.11
N HIS A 89 -1.28 7.04 9.83
CA HIS A 89 -0.58 8.22 9.31
C HIS A 89 -1.35 9.52 9.49
N TRP A 90 -2.67 9.49 9.35
CA TRP A 90 -3.51 10.66 9.56
C TRP A 90 -3.58 11.06 11.03
N VAL A 91 -3.78 10.10 11.93
CA VAL A 91 -3.93 10.38 13.37
C VAL A 91 -2.61 10.86 13.99
N PHE A 92 -1.48 10.27 13.59
CA PHE A 92 -0.15 10.56 14.16
C PHE A 92 0.70 11.48 13.29
N GLU A 93 0.10 12.19 12.32
CA GLU A 93 0.81 13.07 11.39
C GLU A 93 1.73 14.07 12.12
N ALA A 94 1.21 14.72 13.17
CA ALA A 94 1.93 15.73 13.93
C ALA A 94 3.18 15.15 14.62
N ASP A 95 3.04 13.97 15.24
CA ASP A 95 4.13 13.27 15.91
C ASP A 95 5.19 12.77 14.91
N LEU A 96 4.75 12.21 13.79
CA LEU A 96 5.64 11.71 12.72
C LEU A 96 6.46 12.85 12.11
N THR A 97 5.84 14.01 11.92
CA THR A 97 6.51 15.21 11.39
C THR A 97 7.53 15.76 12.38
N GLN A 98 7.21 15.76 13.69
CA GLN A 98 8.13 16.23 14.73
C GLN A 98 9.34 15.32 14.94
N ARG A 99 9.18 14.00 14.75
CA ARG A 99 10.25 13.02 14.93
C ARG A 99 11.24 12.97 13.76
N ALA A 100 10.90 13.55 12.61
CA ALA A 100 11.80 13.73 11.45
C ALA A 100 12.63 12.49 11.07
N GLY A 101 12.08 11.29 11.23
CA GLY A 101 12.74 10.01 10.90
C GLY A 101 13.19 9.17 12.10
N GLU A 102 12.97 9.63 13.34
CA GLU A 102 13.08 8.77 14.52
C GLU A 102 11.84 7.85 14.66
N LEU A 103 12.00 6.60 14.21
CA LEU A 103 10.94 5.59 14.25
C LEU A 103 10.80 4.98 15.63
N ILE A 104 9.60 5.01 16.22
CA ILE A 104 9.28 4.14 17.36
C ILE A 104 9.03 2.70 16.90
N PRO A 105 9.08 1.69 17.80
CA PRO A 105 8.82 0.30 17.43
C PRO A 105 7.51 0.08 16.66
N LEU A 106 6.47 0.87 16.96
CA LEU A 106 5.19 0.80 16.26
C LEU A 106 5.28 1.32 14.81
N ASP A 107 5.93 2.46 14.60
CA ASP A 107 6.15 3.05 13.26
C ASP A 107 6.98 2.10 12.40
N TRP A 108 7.95 1.42 13.02
CA TRP A 108 8.75 0.38 12.39
C TRP A 108 7.88 -0.75 11.83
N VAL A 109 6.98 -1.30 12.65
CA VAL A 109 6.08 -2.39 12.24
C VAL A 109 5.14 -1.91 11.13
N ILE A 110 4.55 -0.72 11.29
CA ILE A 110 3.61 -0.16 10.32
C ILE A 110 4.30 0.12 8.99
N GLY A 111 5.49 0.74 9.02
CA GLY A 111 6.28 1.04 7.83
C GLY A 111 6.70 -0.21 7.07
N VAL A 112 7.29 -1.20 7.75
CA VAL A 112 7.72 -2.46 7.13
C VAL A 112 6.53 -3.21 6.53
N VAL A 113 5.43 -3.35 7.27
CA VAL A 113 4.25 -4.06 6.76
C VAL A 113 3.63 -3.30 5.59
N THR A 114 3.57 -1.97 5.63
CA THR A 114 3.08 -1.16 4.50
C THR A 114 3.94 -1.37 3.26
N ILE A 115 5.27 -1.35 3.40
CA ILE A 115 6.20 -1.62 2.28
C ILE A 115 5.94 -3.02 1.70
N VAL A 116 5.82 -4.05 2.55
CA VAL A 116 5.54 -5.42 2.09
C VAL A 116 4.19 -5.51 1.39
N LEU A 117 3.15 -4.87 1.92
CA LEU A 117 1.81 -4.85 1.32
C LEU A 117 1.82 -4.15 -0.04
N VAL A 118 2.58 -3.07 -0.19
CA VAL A 118 2.73 -2.35 -1.47
C VAL A 118 3.48 -3.21 -2.49
N PHE A 119 4.56 -3.87 -2.11
CA PHE A 119 5.27 -4.80 -2.99
C PHE A 119 4.37 -5.96 -3.43
N GLU A 120 3.57 -6.50 -2.52
CA GLU A 120 2.61 -7.55 -2.83
C GLU A 120 1.47 -7.05 -3.73
N ALA A 121 0.93 -5.86 -3.48
CA ALA A 121 -0.07 -5.24 -4.34
C ALA A 121 0.49 -5.02 -5.75
N ALA A 122 1.70 -4.47 -5.86
CA ALA A 122 2.41 -4.26 -7.12
C ALA A 122 2.65 -5.59 -7.85
N ARG A 123 3.06 -6.64 -7.14
CA ARG A 123 3.25 -7.98 -7.70
C ARG A 123 1.95 -8.54 -8.30
N ARG A 124 0.81 -8.26 -7.67
CA ARG A 124 -0.50 -8.75 -8.12
C ARG A 124 -1.01 -8.01 -9.34
N VAL A 125 -0.79 -6.71 -9.43
CA VAL A 125 -1.29 -5.86 -10.52
C VAL A 125 -0.36 -5.90 -11.74
N MET A 126 0.95 -5.73 -11.51
CA MET A 126 1.96 -5.56 -12.56
C MET A 126 2.80 -6.82 -12.81
N GLY A 127 2.60 -7.89 -12.01
CA GLY A 127 3.43 -9.09 -12.06
C GLY A 127 4.78 -8.91 -11.37
N TRP A 128 5.70 -9.84 -11.61
CA TRP A 128 6.98 -9.90 -10.90
C TRP A 128 8.00 -8.82 -11.32
N GLY A 129 7.81 -8.17 -12.47
CA GLY A 129 8.79 -7.22 -13.01
C GLY A 129 9.10 -6.06 -12.07
N LEU A 130 8.06 -5.35 -11.63
CA LEU A 130 8.21 -4.16 -10.78
C LEU A 130 8.78 -4.50 -9.39
N PRO A 131 8.26 -5.50 -8.64
CA PRO A 131 8.83 -5.88 -7.35
C PRO A 131 10.29 -6.32 -7.41
N ILE A 132 10.70 -7.04 -8.47
CA ILE A 132 12.10 -7.47 -8.63
C ILE A 132 13.01 -6.25 -8.80
N ILE A 133 12.65 -5.33 -9.69
CA ILE A 133 13.44 -4.12 -9.94
C ILE A 133 13.55 -3.28 -8.66
N CYS A 134 12.42 -3.03 -7.99
CA CYS A 134 12.41 -2.31 -6.71
C CYS A 134 13.23 -3.02 -5.64
N GLY A 135 13.17 -4.36 -5.59
CA GLY A 135 13.97 -5.19 -4.68
C GLY A 135 15.47 -5.08 -4.93
N ILE A 136 15.89 -5.03 -6.20
CA ILE A 136 17.31 -4.82 -6.57
C ILE A 136 17.79 -3.44 -6.12
N PHE A 137 17.00 -2.38 -6.34
CA PHE A 137 17.37 -1.03 -5.89
C PHE A 137 17.38 -0.90 -4.37
N LEU A 138 16.46 -1.56 -3.67
CA LEU A 138 16.49 -1.67 -2.22
C LEU A 138 17.74 -2.37 -1.73
N ALA A 139 18.11 -3.51 -2.35
CA ALA A 139 19.33 -4.22 -2.02
C ALA A 139 20.57 -3.36 -2.29
N TYR A 140 20.58 -2.60 -3.39
CA TYR A 140 21.64 -1.63 -3.65
C TYR A 140 21.73 -0.56 -2.55
N GLY A 141 20.60 0.03 -2.15
CA GLY A 141 20.57 1.03 -1.07
C GLY A 141 21.05 0.50 0.29
N LEU A 142 20.79 -0.77 0.60
CA LEU A 142 21.21 -1.39 1.85
C LEU A 142 22.66 -1.91 1.82
N PHE A 143 23.07 -2.53 0.71
CA PHE A 143 24.34 -3.25 0.59
C PHE A 143 25.38 -2.53 -0.27
N GLY A 144 25.13 -1.28 -0.67
CA GLY A 144 26.05 -0.50 -1.50
C GLY A 144 27.44 -0.31 -0.91
N GLN A 145 27.61 -0.50 0.40
CA GLN A 145 28.91 -0.47 1.07
C GLN A 145 29.86 -1.61 0.65
N TYR A 146 29.31 -2.70 0.12
CA TYR A 146 30.08 -3.87 -0.32
C TYR A 146 30.42 -3.84 -1.82
N LEU A 147 29.93 -2.85 -2.57
CA LEU A 147 30.20 -2.72 -4.00
C LEU A 147 31.55 -2.03 -4.26
N PRO A 148 32.33 -2.48 -5.27
CA PRO A 148 33.61 -1.88 -5.60
C PRO A 148 33.47 -0.62 -6.48
N GLY A 149 34.40 0.32 -6.32
CA GLY A 149 34.56 1.47 -7.22
C GLY A 149 33.52 2.57 -7.04
N ALA A 150 33.11 3.21 -8.14
CA ALA A 150 32.21 4.37 -8.15
C ALA A 150 30.76 4.06 -7.74
N LEU A 151 30.40 2.78 -7.60
CA LEU A 151 29.08 2.33 -7.13
C LEU A 151 29.03 2.15 -5.61
N ALA A 152 30.17 2.33 -4.92
CA ALA A 152 30.24 2.22 -3.47
C ALA A 152 29.60 3.45 -2.80
N HIS A 153 28.73 3.21 -1.82
CA HIS A 153 28.24 4.25 -0.93
C HIS A 153 28.14 3.72 0.50
N ARG A 154 27.93 4.59 1.48
CA ARG A 154 27.95 4.25 2.92
C ARG A 154 26.95 3.15 3.34
N GLY A 155 26.00 2.77 2.47
CA GLY A 155 24.83 1.98 2.83
C GLY A 155 23.84 2.80 3.67
N PHE A 156 22.55 2.66 3.41
CA PHE A 156 21.52 3.25 4.25
C PHE A 156 21.15 2.29 5.38
N GLY A 157 20.91 2.82 6.58
CA GLY A 157 20.36 2.03 7.67
C GLY A 157 18.93 1.57 7.34
N VAL A 158 18.52 0.40 7.83
CA VAL A 158 17.17 -0.11 7.57
C VAL A 158 16.11 0.85 8.12
N ASP A 159 16.35 1.46 9.29
CA ASP A 159 15.50 2.52 9.85
C ASP A 159 15.29 3.66 8.84
N GLN A 160 16.37 4.10 8.20
CA GLN A 160 16.33 5.21 7.25
C GLN A 160 15.58 4.83 5.98
N VAL A 161 15.74 3.60 5.51
CA VAL A 161 14.99 3.08 4.35
C VAL A 161 13.50 2.95 4.67
N VAL A 162 13.15 2.41 5.83
CA VAL A 162 11.75 2.26 6.27
C VAL A 162 11.11 3.63 6.47
N SER A 163 11.82 4.57 7.10
CA SER A 163 11.35 5.94 7.25
C SER A 163 11.14 6.64 5.91
N ALA A 164 12.12 6.53 4.99
CA ALA A 164 12.04 7.20 3.69
C ALA A 164 10.94 6.62 2.80
N LEU A 165 10.78 5.29 2.78
CA LEU A 165 9.78 4.63 1.95
C LEU A 165 8.38 4.66 2.55
N GLY A 166 8.29 4.40 3.85
CA GLY A 166 7.03 4.20 4.57
C GLY A 166 6.43 5.48 5.12
N PHE A 167 7.20 6.55 5.31
CA PHE A 167 6.73 7.82 5.86
C PHE A 167 7.17 9.05 5.05
N GLY A 168 8.18 8.90 4.17
CA GLY A 168 8.69 9.98 3.34
C GLY A 168 7.84 10.28 2.10
N THR A 169 8.05 11.46 1.53
CA THR A 169 7.38 11.95 0.32
C THR A 169 8.09 11.59 -0.98
N GLU A 170 9.29 11.00 -0.89
CA GLU A 170 10.09 10.54 -2.03
C GLU A 170 9.95 9.03 -2.29
N GLY A 171 9.28 8.31 -1.39
CA GLY A 171 9.10 6.87 -1.42
C GLY A 171 7.74 6.43 -1.99
N ILE A 172 7.01 5.63 -1.20
CA ILE A 172 5.70 5.08 -1.59
C ILE A 172 4.70 6.21 -1.83
N TYR A 173 4.75 7.26 -1.02
CA TYR A 173 3.91 8.43 -1.14
C TYR A 173 4.51 9.46 -2.09
N GLY A 174 5.05 9.02 -3.23
CA GLY A 174 5.71 9.87 -4.23
C GLY A 174 4.74 10.69 -5.10
N THR A 175 5.28 11.34 -6.14
CA THR A 175 4.53 12.18 -7.09
C THR A 175 3.29 11.56 -7.77
N PRO A 176 3.15 10.24 -8.03
CA PRO A 176 1.96 9.69 -8.67
C PRO A 176 0.74 9.55 -7.75
N THR A 177 0.81 10.00 -6.49
CA THR A 177 -0.26 9.82 -5.48
C THR A 177 -1.11 11.09 -5.22
N TYR A 178 -1.07 12.07 -6.14
CA TYR A 178 -1.91 13.27 -6.14
C TYR A 178 -3.19 13.11 -6.96
#